data_AF-A0A359CKU8-F1
#
_entry.id   AF-A0A359CKU8-F1
#
_cell.length_a   1.000
_cell.length_b   1.000
_cell.length_c   1.000
_cell.angle_alpha   90.00
_cell.angle_beta   90.00
_cell.angle_gamma   90.00
#
_symmetry.space_group_name_H-M   'P 1'
#
loop_
_entity.id
_entity.type
_entity.pdbx_description
1 polymer ?
#
loop_
_entity_poly.entity_id
_entity_poly.type
_entity_poly.pdbx_seq_one_letter_code
_entity_poly.pdbx_strand_id
1 'polypeptide(L)'
;MDFHQYLKNELGNILFVEIGRDITFANGKKIEKGEYPISSNDIVKVAKNGHDEIPVTFLINGMVYVLCCDEKFKYNQNYIEKLKSIDGIENYLILEIEKSAKDDKKRALIYASTLCILNPNKSNLYNRCVILMNIYDETKQDFFVPEIVESLKRITENYPGFIPANFNLGKYYTDKDLDMAKHYLSMCKHDKDYGEESVKILKEIDAVENYDNAVAMVKQGHGAQALKYLITYCNDNPDDPNAKFYTAIALRQSGNFEDALVYLKDLINYGRTANVLSEIALDLASLKKFGPALKYFQEALKIAPDNEAIICNIAVCYLNLGMFDEAKTNFERAFSLNPDDKIAEEWLSKLKNI
;
A
#
# COMPACT_ATOMS: atom_id res chain seq x y z
N MET A 1 -16.95 11.16 8.58
CA MET A 1 -16.35 11.83 9.75
C MET A 1 -14.87 11.92 9.49
N ASP A 2 -14.27 13.10 9.61
CA ASP A 2 -12.82 13.28 9.51
C ASP A 2 -12.17 13.33 10.91
N PHE A 3 -10.84 13.33 10.95
CA PHE A 3 -10.08 13.33 12.21
C PHE A 3 -10.38 14.56 13.09
N HIS A 4 -10.51 15.75 12.49
CA HIS A 4 -10.81 16.98 13.24
C HIS A 4 -12.21 16.91 13.87
N GLN A 5 -13.21 16.43 13.13
CA GLN A 5 -14.56 16.25 13.65
C GLN A 5 -14.61 15.16 14.74
N TYR A 6 -13.80 14.11 14.59
CA TYR A 6 -13.68 13.06 15.60
C TYR A 6 -13.20 13.61 16.96
N LEU A 7 -12.23 14.52 16.97
CA LEU A 7 -11.78 15.21 18.18
C LEU A 7 -12.79 16.27 18.65
N LYS A 8 -13.33 17.07 17.74
CA LYS A 8 -14.26 18.16 18.06
C LYS A 8 -15.51 17.70 18.82
N ASN A 9 -15.96 16.47 18.59
CA ASN A 9 -17.09 15.88 19.31
C ASN A 9 -16.86 15.83 20.84
N GLU A 10 -15.61 15.83 21.32
CA GLU A 10 -15.29 15.82 22.75
C GLU A 10 -15.59 17.15 23.44
N LEU A 11 -15.77 18.24 22.68
CA LEU A 11 -16.15 19.53 23.22
C LEU A 11 -17.63 19.62 23.61
N GLY A 12 -18.45 18.64 23.25
CA GLY A 12 -19.90 18.65 23.54
C GLY A 12 -20.25 18.75 25.03
N ASN A 13 -19.32 18.36 25.92
CA ASN A 13 -19.48 18.42 27.37
C ASN A 13 -18.64 19.51 28.04
N ILE A 14 -17.98 20.38 27.27
CA ILE A 14 -17.18 21.48 27.81
C ILE A 14 -18.05 22.72 28.00
N LEU A 15 -18.06 23.23 29.22
CA LEU A 15 -18.71 24.48 29.60
C LEU A 15 -17.66 25.53 29.92
N PHE A 16 -17.96 26.80 29.69
CA PHE A 16 -17.11 27.91 30.12
C PHE A 16 -17.64 28.47 31.43
N VAL A 17 -16.80 28.47 32.46
CA VAL A 17 -17.12 28.96 33.80
C VAL A 17 -16.27 30.19 34.09
N GLU A 18 -16.92 31.25 34.58
CA GLU A 18 -16.25 32.47 35.01
C GLU A 18 -15.62 32.29 36.40
N ILE A 19 -14.32 32.50 36.48
CA ILE A 19 -13.57 32.55 37.75
C ILE A 19 -13.40 34.02 38.12
N GLY A 20 -14.05 34.45 39.21
CA GLY A 20 -14.07 35.86 39.62
C GLY A 20 -12.81 36.39 40.32
N ARG A 21 -11.80 35.54 40.59
CA ARG A 21 -10.56 35.92 41.29
C ARG A 21 -9.34 35.20 40.72
N ASP A 22 -8.16 35.81 40.87
CA ASP A 22 -6.90 35.17 40.49
C ASP A 22 -6.58 34.00 41.44
N ILE A 23 -6.17 32.86 40.88
CA ILE A 23 -5.68 31.69 41.61
C ILE A 23 -4.15 31.72 41.58
N THR A 24 -3.51 31.83 42.74
CA THR A 24 -2.03 31.85 42.84
C THR A 24 -1.53 30.48 43.29
N PHE A 25 -0.55 29.94 42.56
CA PHE A 25 0.14 28.69 42.89
C PHE A 25 1.27 28.93 43.91
N ALA A 26 1.74 27.85 44.55
CA ALA A 26 2.81 27.91 45.55
C ALA A 26 4.14 28.50 45.02
N ASN A 27 4.36 28.46 43.70
CA ASN A 27 5.53 29.04 43.02
C ASN A 27 5.34 30.53 42.64
N GLY A 28 4.23 31.17 43.06
CA GLY A 28 3.93 32.57 42.77
C GLY A 28 3.28 32.84 41.40
N LYS A 29 3.12 31.83 40.54
CA LYS A 29 2.42 31.96 39.25
C LYS A 29 0.91 32.00 39.45
N LYS A 30 0.17 32.57 38.50
CA LYS A 30 -1.28 32.81 38.63
C LYS A 30 -2.10 32.36 37.44
N ILE A 31 -3.27 31.76 37.70
CA ILE A 31 -4.39 31.73 36.77
C ILE A 31 -5.24 32.96 37.09
N GLU A 32 -5.22 33.94 36.20
CA GLU A 32 -6.01 35.17 36.34
C GLU A 32 -7.52 34.87 36.35
N LYS A 33 -8.31 35.80 36.89
CA LYS A 33 -9.76 35.79 36.71
C LYS A 33 -10.13 35.79 35.21
N GLY A 34 -11.19 35.07 34.86
CA GLY A 34 -11.63 34.94 33.47
C GLY A 34 -12.52 33.73 33.22
N GLU A 35 -12.87 33.50 31.96
CA GLU A 35 -13.67 32.33 31.53
C GLU A 35 -12.76 31.15 31.23
N TYR A 36 -13.04 30.01 31.86
CA TYR A 36 -12.26 28.79 31.70
C TYR A 36 -13.12 27.59 31.31
N PRO A 37 -12.63 26.74 30.39
CA PRO A 37 -13.31 25.51 30.02
C PRO A 37 -13.27 24.50 31.17
N ILE A 38 -14.40 23.86 31.44
CA ILE A 38 -14.57 22.80 32.44
C ILE A 38 -15.54 21.75 31.90
N SER A 39 -15.25 20.47 32.13
CA SER A 39 -16.18 19.40 31.79
C SER A 39 -17.44 19.44 32.68
N SER A 40 -18.61 19.37 32.07
CA SER A 40 -19.90 19.25 32.77
C SER A 40 -19.91 18.05 33.72
N ASN A 41 -19.27 16.94 33.33
CA ASN A 41 -19.13 15.75 34.17
C ASN A 41 -18.32 16.01 35.44
N ASP A 42 -17.28 16.84 35.35
CA ASP A 42 -16.44 17.18 36.50
C ASP A 42 -17.17 18.10 37.49
N ILE A 43 -18.00 19.03 36.99
CA ILE A 43 -18.90 19.85 37.81
C ILE A 43 -19.90 18.97 38.57
N VAL A 44 -20.49 17.99 37.88
CA VAL A 44 -21.43 17.03 38.51
C VAL A 44 -20.73 16.21 39.61
N LYS A 45 -19.46 15.83 39.45
CA LYS A 45 -18.71 15.12 40.49
C LYS A 45 -18.51 15.96 41.75
N VAL A 46 -18.17 17.25 41.59
CA VAL A 46 -18.01 18.19 42.71
C VAL A 46 -19.33 18.35 43.46
N ALA A 47 -20.42 18.57 42.72
CA ALA A 47 -21.76 18.71 43.30
C ALA A 47 -22.20 17.46 44.09
N LYS A 48 -21.87 16.25 43.61
CA LYS A 48 -22.20 14.99 44.29
C LYS A 48 -21.40 14.77 45.57
N ASN A 49 -20.15 15.23 45.60
CA ASN A 49 -19.24 15.01 46.72
C ASN A 49 -19.34 16.10 47.81
N GLY A 50 -20.22 17.10 47.63
CA GLY A 50 -20.41 18.19 48.59
C GLY A 50 -19.19 19.10 48.73
N HIS A 51 -18.33 19.16 47.71
CA HIS A 51 -17.23 20.10 47.66
C HIS A 51 -17.71 21.43 47.07
N ASP A 52 -17.39 22.53 47.73
CA ASP A 52 -17.71 23.88 47.22
C ASP A 52 -16.59 24.45 46.31
N GLU A 53 -15.43 23.77 46.25
CA GLU A 53 -14.25 24.23 45.52
C GLU A 53 -14.03 23.43 44.24
N ILE A 54 -13.79 24.13 43.13
CA ILE A 54 -13.41 23.53 41.84
C ILE A 54 -11.89 23.30 41.84
N PRO A 55 -11.42 22.05 41.73
CA PRO A 55 -10.00 21.76 41.62
C PRO A 55 -9.37 22.43 40.40
N VAL A 56 -8.18 23.00 40.54
CA VAL A 56 -7.44 23.62 39.42
C VAL A 56 -7.18 22.62 38.29
N THR A 57 -7.06 21.32 38.60
CA THR A 57 -6.92 20.25 37.62
C THR A 57 -8.08 20.18 36.62
N PHE A 58 -9.28 20.62 37.00
CA PHE A 58 -10.42 20.66 36.09
C PHE A 58 -10.26 21.75 35.02
N LEU A 59 -9.69 22.90 35.41
CA LEU A 59 -9.36 23.98 34.49
C LEU A 59 -8.25 23.54 33.53
N ILE A 60 -7.22 22.86 34.04
CA ILE A 60 -6.14 22.29 33.24
C ILE A 60 -6.71 21.33 32.19
N ASN A 61 -7.57 20.40 32.62
CA ASN A 61 -8.21 19.44 31.73
C ASN A 61 -9.05 20.12 30.66
N GLY A 62 -9.88 21.09 31.03
CA GLY A 62 -10.66 21.83 30.03
C GLY A 62 -9.78 22.55 29.01
N MET A 63 -8.69 23.20 29.45
CA MET A 63 -7.74 23.86 28.55
C MET A 63 -7.09 22.85 27.59
N VAL A 64 -6.67 21.69 28.10
CA VAL A 64 -6.11 20.58 27.31
C VAL A 64 -7.10 20.11 26.23
N TYR A 65 -8.37 19.91 26.59
CA TYR A 65 -9.39 19.47 25.64
C TYR A 65 -9.66 20.51 24.56
N VAL A 66 -9.86 21.78 24.94
CA VAL A 66 -10.12 22.86 23.98
C VAL A 66 -8.93 23.04 23.04
N LEU A 67 -7.72 23.09 23.58
CA LEU A 67 -6.49 23.29 22.82
C LEU A 67 -6.30 22.21 21.74
N CYS A 68 -6.64 20.95 22.04
CA CYS A 68 -6.51 19.84 21.11
C CYS A 68 -7.70 19.73 20.13
N CYS A 69 -8.92 19.99 20.57
CA CYS A 69 -10.12 19.65 19.80
C CYS A 69 -10.67 20.81 18.96
N ASP A 70 -10.19 22.04 19.19
CA ASP A 70 -10.50 23.20 18.36
C ASP A 70 -9.25 24.07 18.18
N GLU A 71 -8.47 23.76 17.14
CA GLU A 71 -7.23 24.47 16.79
C GLU A 71 -7.43 25.98 16.56
N LYS A 72 -8.65 26.40 16.18
CA LYS A 72 -8.98 27.79 15.86
C LYS A 72 -9.60 28.53 17.04
N PHE A 73 -9.66 27.91 18.22
CA PHE A 73 -10.26 28.53 19.38
C PHE A 73 -9.47 29.77 19.83
N LYS A 74 -10.19 30.88 20.06
CA LYS A 74 -9.61 32.22 20.25
C LYS A 74 -8.61 32.32 21.41
N TYR A 75 -8.70 31.45 22.43
CA TYR A 75 -7.86 31.49 23.61
C TYR A 75 -6.71 30.47 23.60
N ASN A 76 -6.47 29.75 22.50
CA ASN A 76 -5.45 28.69 22.45
C ASN A 76 -4.05 29.16 22.84
N GLN A 77 -3.59 30.31 22.33
CA GLN A 77 -2.28 30.85 22.72
C GLN A 77 -2.21 31.18 24.22
N ASN A 78 -3.27 31.77 24.76
CA ASN A 78 -3.35 32.04 26.19
C ASN A 78 -3.34 30.75 27.03
N TYR A 79 -4.01 29.69 26.57
CA TYR A 79 -3.97 28.38 27.24
C TYR A 79 -2.59 27.73 27.17
N ILE A 80 -1.89 27.83 26.04
CA ILE A 80 -0.51 27.34 25.92
C ILE A 80 0.39 28.05 26.94
N GLU A 81 0.33 29.38 27.04
CA GLU A 81 1.11 30.16 28.00
C GLU A 81 0.79 29.77 29.44
N LYS A 82 -0.50 29.69 29.80
CA LYS A 82 -0.93 29.29 31.14
C LYS A 82 -0.50 27.87 31.48
N LEU A 83 -0.66 26.91 30.57
CA LEU A 83 -0.23 25.53 30.77
C LEU A 83 1.29 25.43 30.93
N LYS A 84 2.08 26.09 30.08
CA LYS A 84 3.56 26.16 30.21
C LYS A 84 4.01 26.80 31.51
N SER A 85 3.19 27.68 32.09
CA SER A 85 3.48 28.27 33.39
C SER A 85 3.33 27.27 34.54
N ILE A 86 2.60 26.16 34.39
CA ILE A 86 2.37 25.22 35.50
C ILE A 86 3.59 24.31 35.68
N ASP A 87 4.18 24.34 36.87
CA ASP A 87 5.33 23.48 37.18
C ASP A 87 4.90 22.00 37.17
N GLY A 88 5.66 21.17 36.46
CA GLY A 88 5.35 19.74 36.33
C GLY A 88 4.20 19.42 35.37
N ILE A 89 3.75 20.37 34.53
CA ILE A 89 2.67 20.13 33.57
C ILE A 89 2.97 18.96 32.62
N GLU A 90 4.21 18.81 32.16
CA GLU A 90 4.58 17.70 31.28
C GLU A 90 4.42 16.34 31.97
N ASN A 91 4.89 16.23 33.22
CA ASN A 91 4.73 15.01 34.02
C ASN A 91 3.25 14.70 34.28
N TYR A 92 2.45 15.74 34.52
CA TYR A 92 1.00 15.58 34.65
C TYR A 92 0.37 15.01 33.37
N LEU A 93 0.71 15.57 32.20
CA LEU A 93 0.19 15.09 30.92
C LEU A 93 0.63 13.65 30.64
N ILE A 94 1.92 13.31 30.88
CA ILE A 94 2.44 11.94 30.72
C ILE A 94 1.66 10.96 31.60
N LEU A 95 1.44 11.30 32.87
CA LEU A 95 0.72 10.45 33.81
C LEU A 95 -0.76 10.26 33.41
N GLU A 96 -1.40 11.29 32.84
CA GLU A 96 -2.75 11.17 32.30
C GLU A 96 -2.81 10.34 31.01
N ILE A 97 -1.78 10.41 30.15
CA ILE A 97 -1.64 9.53 28.98
C ILE A 97 -1.55 8.08 29.44
N GLU A 98 -0.68 7.77 30.40
CA GLU A 98 -0.49 6.41 30.92
C GLU A 98 -1.76 5.84 31.55
N LYS A 99 -2.47 6.64 32.36
CA LYS A 99 -3.75 6.25 32.97
C LYS A 99 -4.83 5.93 31.93
N SER A 100 -4.84 6.65 30.81
CA SER A 100 -5.90 6.54 29.81
C SER A 100 -5.53 5.61 28.64
N ALA A 101 -4.25 5.24 28.49
CA ALA A 101 -3.75 4.47 27.35
C ALA A 101 -4.48 3.12 27.13
N LYS A 102 -5.00 2.50 28.19
CA LYS A 102 -5.71 1.23 28.10
C LYS A 102 -7.22 1.40 27.89
N ASP A 103 -7.85 2.23 28.70
CA ASP A 103 -9.32 2.26 28.83
C ASP A 103 -9.97 3.42 28.06
N ASP A 104 -9.21 4.47 27.72
CA ASP A 104 -9.70 5.67 27.03
C ASP A 104 -8.61 6.25 26.12
N LYS A 105 -8.37 5.55 25.01
CA LYS A 105 -7.31 5.93 24.05
C LYS A 105 -7.55 7.28 23.40
N LYS A 106 -8.81 7.70 23.26
CA LYS A 106 -9.13 9.02 22.73
C LYS A 106 -8.67 10.10 23.72
N ARG A 107 -8.93 9.92 25.02
CA ARG A 107 -8.35 10.79 26.04
C ARG A 107 -6.82 10.76 25.99
N ALA A 108 -6.20 9.58 25.93
CA ALA A 108 -4.74 9.49 25.82
C ALA A 108 -4.20 10.31 24.62
N LEU A 109 -4.88 10.24 23.47
CA LEU A 109 -4.53 11.01 22.28
C LEU A 109 -4.64 12.52 22.51
N ILE A 110 -5.67 13.01 23.19
CA ILE A 110 -5.85 14.44 23.50
C ILE A 110 -4.71 14.98 24.36
N TYR A 111 -4.33 14.23 25.42
CA TYR A 111 -3.24 14.62 26.30
C TYR A 111 -1.89 14.53 25.59
N ALA A 112 -1.66 13.49 24.77
CA ALA A 112 -0.44 13.34 23.97
C ALA A 112 -0.31 14.44 22.91
N SER A 113 -1.41 14.84 22.27
CA SER A 113 -1.44 15.96 21.32
C SER A 113 -1.13 17.28 22.00
N THR A 114 -1.71 17.51 23.18
CA THR A 114 -1.38 18.71 23.96
C THR A 114 0.09 18.72 24.38
N LEU A 115 0.64 17.57 24.82
CA LEU A 115 2.06 17.46 25.15
C LEU A 115 2.96 17.79 23.95
N CYS A 116 2.58 17.38 22.73
CA CYS A 116 3.30 17.76 21.51
C CYS A 116 3.24 19.27 21.23
N ILE A 117 2.11 19.93 21.50
CA ILE A 117 1.98 21.39 21.35
C ILE A 117 2.89 22.12 22.35
N LEU A 118 2.96 21.63 23.60
CA LEU A 118 3.75 22.28 24.65
C LEU A 118 5.26 22.03 24.48
N ASN A 119 5.65 20.80 24.14
CA ASN A 119 7.03 20.34 24.00
C ASN A 119 7.18 19.38 22.80
N PRO A 120 7.38 19.92 21.57
CA PRO A 120 7.53 19.12 20.37
C PRO A 120 8.95 18.55 20.27
N ASN A 121 9.13 17.34 20.79
CA ASN A 121 10.36 16.56 20.59
C ASN A 121 10.03 15.21 19.93
N LYS A 122 11.06 14.56 19.35
CA LYS A 122 10.93 13.29 18.63
C LYS A 122 10.13 12.22 19.40
N SER A 123 10.33 12.10 20.70
CA SER A 123 9.70 11.08 21.53
C SER A 123 8.21 11.37 21.73
N ASN A 124 7.87 12.61 22.06
CA ASN A 124 6.47 13.03 22.24
C ASN A 124 5.68 12.89 20.94
N LEU A 125 6.26 13.38 19.83
CA LEU A 125 5.63 13.31 18.50
C LEU A 125 5.38 11.86 18.09
N TYR A 126 6.36 10.98 18.26
CA TYR A 126 6.22 9.59 17.90
C TYR A 126 5.27 8.82 18.83
N ASN A 127 5.32 9.07 20.14
CA ASN A 127 4.38 8.45 21.10
C ASN A 127 2.92 8.80 20.76
N ARG A 128 2.66 10.04 20.31
CA ARG A 128 1.34 10.42 19.77
C ARG A 128 0.99 9.60 18.52
N CYS A 129 1.91 9.43 17.58
CA CYS A 129 1.69 8.56 16.41
C CYS A 129 1.37 7.12 16.81
N VAL A 130 2.06 6.56 17.82
CA VAL A 130 1.78 5.22 18.33
C VAL A 130 0.35 5.10 18.86
N ILE A 131 -0.13 6.10 19.59
CA ILE A 131 -1.53 6.11 20.06
C ILE A 131 -2.49 6.14 18.86
N LEU A 132 -2.23 6.98 17.85
CA LEU A 132 -3.04 7.03 16.63
C LEU A 132 -3.07 5.69 15.89
N MET A 133 -1.90 5.07 15.69
CA MET A 133 -1.78 3.76 15.05
C MET A 133 -2.54 2.68 15.83
N ASN A 134 -2.43 2.68 17.16
CA ASN A 134 -3.17 1.75 18.02
C ASN A 134 -4.70 1.93 17.91
N ILE A 135 -5.19 3.16 17.83
CA ILE A 135 -6.62 3.44 17.62
C ILE A 135 -7.05 2.97 16.24
N TYR A 136 -6.27 3.26 15.20
CA TYR A 136 -6.53 2.78 13.85
C TYR A 136 -6.55 1.26 13.80
N ASP A 137 -5.62 0.58 14.48
CA ASP A 137 -5.54 -0.87 14.44
C ASP A 137 -6.75 -1.57 15.04
N GLU A 138 -7.36 -0.98 16.07
CA GLU A 138 -8.58 -1.49 16.70
C GLU A 138 -9.86 -1.11 15.95
N THR A 139 -9.92 0.11 15.43
CA THR A 139 -11.15 0.65 14.85
C THR A 139 -11.25 0.43 13.34
N LYS A 140 -10.11 0.25 12.66
CA LYS A 140 -9.94 0.21 11.21
C LYS A 140 -10.64 1.38 10.49
N GLN A 141 -10.67 2.56 11.14
CA GLN A 141 -11.27 3.76 10.59
C GLN A 141 -10.26 4.53 9.73
N ASP A 142 -10.44 4.49 8.41
CA ASP A 142 -9.48 5.05 7.44
C ASP A 142 -9.19 6.55 7.61
N PHE A 143 -10.09 7.31 8.23
CA PHE A 143 -9.89 8.75 8.45
C PHE A 143 -8.73 9.07 9.40
N PHE A 144 -8.18 8.09 10.15
CA PHE A 144 -6.96 8.27 10.94
C PHE A 144 -5.68 8.23 10.08
N VAL A 145 -5.72 7.54 8.94
CA VAL A 145 -4.53 7.28 8.12
C VAL A 145 -3.85 8.58 7.65
N PRO A 146 -4.58 9.60 7.13
CA PRO A 146 -3.95 10.86 6.72
C PRO A 146 -3.22 11.55 7.87
N GLU A 147 -3.81 11.59 9.07
CA GLU A 147 -3.19 12.20 10.25
C GLU A 147 -1.94 11.42 10.69
N ILE A 148 -1.99 10.08 10.70
CA ILE A 148 -0.82 9.23 11.03
C ILE A 148 0.33 9.51 10.06
N VAL A 149 0.06 9.46 8.75
CA VAL A 149 1.07 9.64 7.70
C VAL A 149 1.68 11.03 7.77
N GLU A 150 0.85 12.07 7.88
CA GLU A 150 1.32 13.45 8.00
C GLU A 150 2.18 13.66 9.26
N SER A 151 1.78 13.04 10.38
CA SER A 151 2.54 13.10 11.62
C SER A 151 3.91 12.43 11.50
N LEU A 152 3.97 11.26 10.86
CA LEU A 152 5.22 10.55 10.62
C LEU A 152 6.11 11.34 9.66
N LYS A 153 5.55 11.96 8.61
CA LYS A 153 6.28 12.83 7.69
C LYS A 153 6.94 13.99 8.41
N ARG A 154 6.18 14.73 9.22
CA ARG A 154 6.71 15.82 10.06
C ARG A 154 7.83 15.35 10.98
N ILE A 155 7.74 14.13 11.51
CA ILE A 155 8.84 13.55 12.30
C ILE A 155 10.07 13.32 11.42
N THR A 156 9.93 12.72 10.24
CA THR A 156 11.07 12.48 9.33
C THR A 156 11.66 13.76 8.75
N GLU A 157 10.89 14.82 8.57
CA GLU A 157 11.38 16.12 8.12
C GLU A 157 12.25 16.80 9.18
N ASN A 158 11.80 16.77 10.44
CA ASN A 158 12.54 17.36 11.56
C ASN A 158 13.65 16.46 12.11
N TYR A 159 13.50 15.14 11.96
CA TYR A 159 14.41 14.11 12.45
C TYR A 159 14.61 13.00 11.40
N PRO A 160 15.36 13.27 10.31
CA PRO A 160 15.52 12.31 9.20
C PRO A 160 16.05 10.93 9.59
N GLY A 161 16.89 10.86 10.63
CA GLY A 161 17.44 9.61 11.15
C GLY A 161 16.54 8.87 12.15
N PHE A 162 15.29 9.32 12.36
CA PHE A 162 14.39 8.65 13.29
C PHE A 162 13.77 7.40 12.63
N ILE A 163 14.41 6.26 12.86
CA ILE A 163 14.12 5.00 12.16
C ILE A 163 12.68 4.53 12.30
N PRO A 164 12.02 4.57 13.47
CA PRO A 164 10.65 4.06 13.59
C PRO A 164 9.66 4.80 12.69
N ALA A 165 9.83 6.12 12.49
CA ALA A 165 8.96 6.87 11.58
C ALA A 165 9.22 6.53 10.11
N ASN A 166 10.50 6.44 9.72
CA ASN A 166 10.88 6.00 8.38
C ASN A 166 10.30 4.61 8.08
N PHE A 167 10.43 3.66 9.01
CA PHE A 167 9.95 2.30 8.81
C PHE A 167 8.43 2.25 8.57
N ASN A 168 7.66 2.96 9.41
CA ASN A 168 6.21 3.00 9.26
C ASN A 168 5.76 3.68 7.95
N LEU A 169 6.44 4.76 7.54
CA LEU A 169 6.18 5.38 6.22
C LEU A 169 6.56 4.45 5.07
N GLY A 170 7.71 3.79 5.17
CA GLY A 170 8.19 2.81 4.22
C GLY A 170 7.15 1.71 3.97
N LYS A 171 6.62 1.11 5.04
CA LYS A 171 5.53 0.12 4.97
C LYS A 171 4.24 0.70 4.41
N TYR A 172 3.90 1.95 4.74
CA TYR A 172 2.70 2.60 4.22
C TYR A 172 2.75 2.82 2.69
N TYR A 173 3.95 3.00 2.14
CA TYR A 173 4.14 3.31 0.72
C TYR A 173 4.32 2.07 -0.17
N THR A 174 4.49 0.86 0.38
CA THR A 174 4.75 -0.36 -0.42
C THR A 174 3.64 -0.70 -1.41
N ASP A 175 2.42 -0.25 -1.17
CA ASP A 175 1.24 -0.47 -2.03
C ASP A 175 0.79 0.80 -2.78
N LYS A 176 1.52 1.92 -2.64
CA LYS A 176 1.13 3.24 -3.20
C LYS A 176 2.19 3.86 -4.08
N ASP A 177 3.43 3.85 -3.62
CA ASP A 177 4.55 4.52 -4.28
C ASP A 177 5.85 3.79 -3.89
N LEU A 178 6.35 2.94 -4.79
CA LEU A 178 7.51 2.09 -4.54
C LEU A 178 8.79 2.92 -4.35
N ASP A 179 8.92 4.07 -5.02
CA ASP A 179 10.08 4.95 -4.86
C ASP A 179 10.13 5.55 -3.45
N MET A 180 8.98 6.02 -2.97
CA MET A 180 8.86 6.51 -1.59
C MET A 180 9.07 5.39 -0.57
N ALA A 181 8.53 4.19 -0.82
CA ALA A 181 8.76 3.03 0.04
C ALA A 181 10.25 2.71 0.14
N LYS A 182 10.95 2.64 -1.00
CA LYS A 182 12.40 2.40 -1.05
C LYS A 182 13.19 3.48 -0.35
N HIS A 183 12.83 4.75 -0.55
CA HIS A 183 13.48 5.88 0.11
C HIS A 183 13.48 5.71 1.63
N TYR A 184 12.30 5.52 2.22
CA TYR A 184 12.17 5.41 3.67
C TYR A 184 12.75 4.11 4.22
N LEU A 185 12.48 2.96 3.58
CA LEU A 185 12.99 1.67 4.04
C LEU A 185 14.52 1.61 3.96
N SER A 186 15.13 2.26 2.96
CA SER A 186 16.59 2.32 2.84
C SER A 186 17.27 2.95 4.05
N MET A 187 16.61 3.90 4.73
CA MET A 187 17.12 4.51 5.95
C MET A 187 17.17 3.52 7.12
N CYS A 188 16.37 2.45 7.07
CA CYS A 188 16.23 1.48 8.16
C CYS A 188 17.19 0.29 8.07
N LYS A 189 17.89 0.07 6.94
CA LYS A 189 18.64 -1.17 6.62
C LYS A 189 19.63 -1.66 7.69
N HIS A 190 20.23 -0.74 8.44
CA HIS A 190 21.26 -1.04 9.44
C HIS A 190 20.75 -0.90 10.88
N ASP A 191 19.46 -0.66 11.05
CA ASP A 191 18.85 -0.57 12.37
C ASP A 191 18.67 -1.97 12.99
N LYS A 192 18.83 -2.04 14.30
CA LYS A 192 18.78 -3.30 15.05
C LYS A 192 17.38 -3.92 15.05
N ASP A 193 16.34 -3.10 15.16
CA ASP A 193 14.97 -3.57 15.35
C ASP A 193 14.21 -3.64 14.02
N TYR A 194 14.54 -2.76 13.07
CA TYR A 194 13.81 -2.64 11.79
C TYR A 194 14.61 -3.06 10.55
N GLY A 195 15.93 -3.30 10.68
CA GLY A 195 16.80 -3.53 9.53
C GLY A 195 16.49 -4.80 8.74
N GLU A 196 16.26 -5.91 9.44
CA GLU A 196 15.98 -7.20 8.79
C GLU A 196 14.66 -7.14 7.98
N GLU A 197 13.58 -6.67 8.60
CA GLU A 197 12.28 -6.54 7.92
C GLU A 197 12.35 -5.53 6.77
N SER A 198 13.03 -4.40 6.95
CA SER A 198 13.24 -3.42 5.87
C SER A 198 13.97 -4.04 4.67
N VAL A 199 15.08 -4.75 4.90
CA VAL A 199 15.84 -5.40 3.83
C VAL A 199 14.99 -6.46 3.12
N LYS A 200 14.15 -7.19 3.85
CA LYS A 200 13.21 -8.15 3.26
C LYS A 200 12.22 -7.47 2.33
N ILE A 201 11.54 -6.42 2.81
CA ILE A 201 10.54 -5.69 2.01
C ILE A 201 11.20 -5.07 0.76
N LEU A 202 12.39 -4.48 0.91
CA LEU A 202 13.13 -3.92 -0.23
C LEU A 202 13.45 -4.96 -1.30
N LYS A 203 13.82 -6.19 -0.91
CA LYS A 203 14.05 -7.29 -1.85
C LYS A 203 12.76 -7.69 -2.57
N GLU A 204 11.62 -7.71 -1.87
CA GLU A 204 10.32 -7.99 -2.48
C GLU A 204 9.96 -6.91 -3.52
N ILE A 205 10.16 -5.63 -3.19
CA ILE A 205 9.95 -4.53 -4.14
C ILE A 205 10.88 -4.67 -5.36
N ASP A 206 12.18 -4.91 -5.14
CA ASP A 206 13.13 -5.09 -6.23
C ASP A 206 12.78 -6.31 -7.10
N ALA A 207 12.26 -7.39 -6.52
CA ALA A 207 11.82 -8.57 -7.26
C ALA A 207 10.65 -8.25 -8.20
N VAL A 208 9.64 -7.51 -7.71
CA VAL A 208 8.47 -7.09 -8.50
C VAL A 208 8.88 -6.16 -9.64
N GLU A 209 9.69 -5.13 -9.39
CA GLU A 209 10.14 -4.22 -10.45
C GLU A 209 11.01 -4.92 -11.49
N ASN A 210 11.90 -5.82 -11.06
CA ASN A 210 12.70 -6.61 -11.97
C ASN A 210 11.81 -7.51 -12.84
N TYR A 211 10.76 -8.09 -12.26
CA TYR A 211 9.76 -8.85 -13.00
C TYR A 211 9.03 -7.99 -14.05
N ASP A 212 8.52 -6.82 -13.68
CA ASP A 212 7.80 -5.93 -14.60
C ASP A 212 8.69 -5.47 -15.77
N ASN A 213 9.94 -5.12 -15.47
CA ASN A 213 10.94 -4.80 -16.49
C ASN A 213 11.23 -6.00 -17.40
N ALA A 214 11.34 -7.20 -16.84
CA ALA A 214 11.59 -8.41 -17.62
C ALA A 214 10.40 -8.77 -18.52
N VAL A 215 9.16 -8.57 -18.05
CA VAL A 215 7.95 -8.69 -18.86
C VAL A 215 7.97 -7.69 -20.03
N ALA A 216 8.37 -6.43 -19.79
CA ALA A 216 8.52 -5.44 -20.84
C ALA A 216 9.59 -5.85 -21.88
N MET A 217 10.73 -6.39 -21.44
CA MET A 217 11.77 -6.93 -22.32
C MET A 217 11.22 -8.06 -23.21
N VAL A 218 10.44 -8.99 -22.66
CA VAL A 218 9.81 -10.08 -23.44
C VAL A 218 8.88 -9.53 -24.52
N LYS A 219 8.06 -8.52 -24.19
CA LYS A 219 7.16 -7.87 -25.16
C LYS A 219 7.91 -7.17 -26.29
N GLN A 220 9.15 -6.75 -26.05
CA GLN A 220 10.03 -6.16 -27.06
C GLN A 220 10.88 -7.20 -27.83
N GLY A 221 10.71 -8.50 -27.54
CA GLY A 221 11.47 -9.58 -28.18
C GLY A 221 12.83 -9.88 -27.54
N HIS A 222 13.16 -9.24 -26.41
CA HIS A 222 14.44 -9.41 -25.71
C HIS A 222 14.39 -10.50 -24.63
N GLY A 223 13.74 -11.64 -24.92
CA GLY A 223 13.49 -12.72 -23.96
C GLY A 223 14.75 -13.26 -23.26
N ALA A 224 15.87 -13.39 -23.96
CA ALA A 224 17.12 -13.90 -23.39
C ALA A 224 17.63 -13.07 -22.20
N GLN A 225 17.48 -11.74 -22.26
CA GLN A 225 17.88 -10.84 -21.18
C GLN A 225 16.89 -10.90 -20.01
N ALA A 226 15.61 -11.13 -20.31
CA ALA A 226 14.55 -11.24 -19.32
C ALA A 226 14.62 -12.53 -18.48
N LEU A 227 15.13 -13.62 -19.05
CA LEU A 227 15.10 -14.96 -18.42
C LEU A 227 15.66 -15.00 -17.01
N LYS A 228 16.77 -14.30 -16.76
CA LYS A 228 17.40 -14.28 -15.43
C LYS A 228 16.40 -13.80 -14.36
N TYR A 229 15.69 -12.72 -14.64
CA TYR A 229 14.75 -12.12 -13.69
C TYR A 229 13.45 -12.92 -13.58
N LEU A 230 12.94 -13.41 -14.72
CA LEU A 230 11.71 -14.19 -14.77
C LEU A 230 11.84 -15.54 -14.05
N ILE A 231 12.96 -16.25 -14.24
CA ILE A 231 13.20 -17.54 -13.56
C ILE A 231 13.32 -17.32 -12.05
N THR A 232 14.08 -16.31 -11.61
CA THR A 232 14.19 -16.01 -10.18
C THR A 232 12.82 -15.69 -9.58
N TYR A 233 12.07 -14.78 -10.19
CA TYR A 233 10.74 -14.41 -9.71
C TYR A 233 9.75 -15.58 -9.72
N CYS A 234 9.77 -16.41 -10.77
CA CYS A 234 8.91 -17.59 -10.88
C CYS A 234 9.24 -18.66 -9.83
N ASN A 235 10.52 -18.83 -9.46
CA ASN A 235 10.92 -19.76 -8.41
C ASN A 235 10.47 -19.28 -7.02
N ASP A 236 10.53 -17.97 -6.78
CA ASP A 236 10.06 -17.36 -5.53
C ASP A 236 8.52 -17.30 -5.45
N ASN A 237 7.85 -17.27 -6.60
CA ASN A 237 6.39 -17.21 -6.74
C ASN A 237 5.88 -18.36 -7.62
N PRO A 238 6.01 -19.63 -7.17
CA PRO A 238 5.71 -20.80 -7.99
C PRO A 238 4.23 -20.94 -8.34
N ASP A 239 3.33 -20.18 -7.70
CA ASP A 239 1.90 -20.20 -7.97
C ASP A 239 1.43 -19.07 -8.90
N ASP A 240 2.33 -18.17 -9.32
CA ASP A 240 1.98 -17.08 -10.24
C ASP A 240 1.93 -17.58 -11.71
N PRO A 241 0.74 -17.69 -12.32
CA PRO A 241 0.62 -18.16 -13.69
C PRO A 241 1.20 -17.17 -14.71
N ASN A 242 1.19 -15.86 -14.42
CA ASN A 242 1.78 -14.87 -15.32
C ASN A 242 3.30 -15.00 -15.34
N ALA A 243 3.92 -15.25 -14.19
CA ALA A 243 5.35 -15.51 -14.10
C ALA A 243 5.77 -16.70 -14.96
N LYS A 244 5.06 -17.83 -14.85
CA LYS A 244 5.28 -19.02 -15.70
C LYS A 244 5.08 -18.71 -17.19
N PHE A 245 4.03 -17.96 -17.52
CA PHE A 245 3.68 -17.63 -18.90
C PHE A 245 4.76 -16.79 -19.58
N TYR A 246 5.18 -15.68 -18.97
CA TYR A 246 6.25 -14.86 -19.52
C TYR A 246 7.60 -15.56 -19.52
N THR A 247 7.87 -16.43 -18.54
CA THR A 247 9.07 -17.29 -18.54
C THR A 247 9.08 -18.22 -19.77
N ALA A 248 7.96 -18.88 -20.07
CA ALA A 248 7.84 -19.73 -21.24
C ALA A 248 8.06 -18.97 -22.55
N ILE A 249 7.44 -17.78 -22.70
CA ILE A 249 7.63 -16.95 -23.89
C ILE A 249 9.10 -16.53 -24.03
N ALA A 250 9.75 -16.13 -22.94
CA ALA A 250 11.16 -15.75 -22.93
C ALA A 250 12.07 -16.92 -23.32
N LEU A 251 11.76 -18.14 -22.85
CA LEU A 251 12.46 -19.37 -23.21
C LEU A 251 12.32 -19.67 -24.70
N ARG A 252 11.10 -19.56 -25.26
CA ARG A 252 10.87 -19.68 -26.70
C ARG A 252 11.69 -18.67 -27.50
N GLN A 253 11.66 -17.39 -27.11
CA GLN A 253 12.43 -16.32 -27.79
C GLN A 253 13.94 -16.59 -27.77
N SER A 254 14.40 -17.38 -26.80
CA SER A 254 15.80 -17.80 -26.65
C SER A 254 16.09 -19.16 -27.31
N GLY A 255 15.09 -19.79 -27.94
CA GLY A 255 15.20 -21.09 -28.60
C GLY A 255 15.11 -22.31 -27.68
N ASN A 256 14.83 -22.11 -26.38
CA ASN A 256 14.73 -23.18 -25.39
C ASN A 256 13.28 -23.71 -25.33
N PHE A 257 12.82 -24.32 -26.42
CA PHE A 257 11.42 -24.72 -26.58
C PHE A 257 10.99 -25.85 -25.63
N GLU A 258 11.88 -26.81 -25.33
CA GLU A 258 11.58 -27.90 -24.39
C GLU A 258 11.29 -27.39 -22.99
N ASP A 259 12.09 -26.45 -22.49
CA ASP A 259 11.90 -25.84 -21.17
C ASP A 259 10.62 -24.99 -21.15
N ALA A 260 10.36 -24.23 -22.21
CA ALA A 260 9.12 -23.46 -22.36
C ALA A 260 7.87 -24.35 -22.22
N LEU A 261 7.89 -25.53 -22.85
CA LEU A 261 6.82 -26.51 -22.75
C LEU A 261 6.60 -27.04 -21.33
N VAL A 262 7.61 -27.09 -20.47
CA VAL A 262 7.45 -27.50 -19.06
C VAL A 262 6.57 -26.48 -18.34
N TYR A 263 6.91 -25.19 -18.44
CA TYR A 263 6.14 -24.11 -17.81
C TYR A 263 4.72 -24.01 -18.38
N LEU A 264 4.55 -24.13 -19.70
CA LEU A 264 3.21 -24.05 -20.32
C LEU A 264 2.32 -25.24 -19.99
N LYS A 265 2.88 -26.46 -19.87
CA LYS A 265 2.10 -27.63 -19.45
C LYS A 265 1.60 -27.49 -18.03
N ASP A 266 2.39 -26.88 -17.16
CA ASP A 266 1.93 -26.60 -15.81
C ASP A 266 0.78 -25.57 -15.79
N LEU A 267 0.82 -24.57 -16.69
CA LEU A 267 -0.27 -23.60 -16.85
C LEU A 267 -1.61 -24.21 -17.25
N ILE A 268 -1.63 -25.38 -17.91
CA ILE A 268 -2.87 -26.11 -18.22
C ILE A 268 -3.67 -26.40 -16.94
N ASN A 269 -2.99 -26.61 -15.81
CA ASN A 269 -3.62 -26.91 -14.53
C ASN A 269 -4.43 -25.72 -13.99
N TYR A 270 -4.11 -24.49 -14.38
CA TYR A 270 -4.82 -23.27 -14.02
C TYR A 270 -5.96 -22.93 -14.99
N GLY A 271 -5.99 -23.58 -16.15
CA GLY A 271 -7.04 -23.42 -17.15
C GLY A 271 -6.55 -23.64 -18.57
N ARG A 272 -7.31 -24.40 -19.36
CA ARG A 272 -7.05 -24.59 -20.79
C ARG A 272 -7.59 -23.41 -21.58
N THR A 273 -6.84 -22.31 -21.62
CA THR A 273 -7.20 -21.12 -22.42
C THR A 273 -6.69 -21.24 -23.85
N ALA A 274 -7.33 -20.56 -24.80
CA ALA A 274 -6.86 -20.50 -26.19
C ALA A 274 -5.39 -20.05 -26.25
N ASN A 275 -5.03 -19.01 -25.50
CA ASN A 275 -3.66 -18.48 -25.47
C ASN A 275 -2.64 -19.54 -25.02
N VAL A 276 -2.83 -20.19 -23.87
CA VAL A 276 -1.87 -21.20 -23.37
C VAL A 276 -1.74 -22.38 -24.33
N LEU A 277 -2.85 -22.86 -24.90
CA LEU A 277 -2.82 -23.94 -25.89
C LEU A 277 -2.09 -23.53 -27.19
N SER A 278 -2.28 -22.28 -27.64
CA SER A 278 -1.57 -21.73 -28.79
C SER A 278 -0.08 -21.58 -28.53
N GLU A 279 0.34 -21.13 -27.34
CA GLU A 279 1.76 -21.05 -26.99
C GLU A 279 2.43 -22.44 -27.00
N ILE A 280 1.77 -23.46 -26.44
CA ILE A 280 2.25 -24.86 -26.48
C ILE A 280 2.42 -25.33 -27.92
N ALA A 281 1.43 -25.04 -28.75
CA ALA A 281 1.45 -25.44 -30.15
C ALA A 281 2.56 -24.73 -30.94
N LEU A 282 2.82 -23.45 -30.66
CA LEU A 282 3.94 -22.70 -31.25
C LEU A 282 5.30 -23.29 -30.87
N ASP A 283 5.49 -23.68 -29.61
CA ASP A 283 6.72 -24.34 -29.17
C ASP A 283 6.90 -25.73 -29.81
N LEU A 284 5.82 -26.52 -29.90
CA LEU A 284 5.84 -27.80 -30.61
C LEU A 284 6.15 -27.63 -32.12
N ALA A 285 5.58 -26.60 -32.76
CA ALA A 285 5.86 -26.28 -34.16
C ALA A 285 7.31 -25.84 -34.34
N SER A 286 7.88 -25.07 -33.40
CA SER A 286 9.28 -24.66 -33.40
C SER A 286 10.23 -25.87 -33.27
N LEU A 287 9.80 -26.91 -32.57
CA LEU A 287 10.45 -28.23 -32.51
C LEU A 287 10.16 -29.13 -33.72
N LYS A 288 9.52 -28.60 -34.77
CA LYS A 288 9.09 -29.34 -35.98
C LYS A 288 8.12 -30.50 -35.69
N LYS A 289 7.47 -30.50 -34.53
CA LYS A 289 6.45 -31.48 -34.13
C LYS A 289 5.06 -30.99 -34.58
N PHE A 290 4.89 -30.84 -35.90
CA PHE A 290 3.70 -30.23 -36.50
C PHE A 290 2.40 -31.01 -36.23
N GLY A 291 2.43 -32.34 -36.19
CA GLY A 291 1.25 -33.16 -35.86
C GLY A 291 0.72 -32.90 -34.44
N PRO A 292 1.57 -33.00 -33.39
CA PRO A 292 1.21 -32.59 -32.04
C PRO A 292 0.79 -31.11 -31.93
N ALA A 293 1.52 -30.19 -32.58
CA ALA A 293 1.18 -28.76 -32.59
C ALA A 293 -0.24 -28.51 -33.12
N LEU A 294 -0.59 -29.17 -34.23
CA LEU A 294 -1.91 -29.07 -34.85
C LEU A 294 -3.04 -29.47 -33.90
N LYS A 295 -2.86 -30.52 -33.09
CA LYS A 295 -3.87 -30.93 -32.09
C LYS A 295 -4.14 -29.82 -31.07
N TYR A 296 -3.08 -29.22 -30.52
CA TYR A 296 -3.22 -28.13 -29.55
C TYR A 296 -3.82 -26.87 -30.18
N PHE A 297 -3.42 -26.50 -31.39
CA PHE A 297 -4.05 -25.38 -32.09
C PHE A 297 -5.53 -25.62 -32.38
N GLN A 298 -5.92 -26.83 -32.77
CA GLN A 298 -7.34 -27.16 -32.99
C GLN A 298 -8.16 -27.08 -31.70
N GLU A 299 -7.58 -27.45 -30.56
CA GLU A 299 -8.21 -27.26 -29.26
C GLU A 299 -8.32 -25.77 -28.90
N ALA A 300 -7.27 -24.98 -29.16
CA ALA A 300 -7.30 -23.52 -28.99
C ALA A 300 -8.38 -22.87 -29.88
N LEU A 301 -8.50 -23.31 -31.13
CA LEU A 301 -9.50 -22.82 -32.08
C LEU A 301 -10.93 -23.14 -31.64
N LYS A 302 -11.19 -24.27 -30.98
CA LYS A 302 -12.53 -24.56 -30.43
C LYS A 302 -12.96 -23.53 -29.37
N ILE A 303 -11.99 -22.96 -28.65
CA ILE A 303 -12.22 -21.95 -27.60
C ILE A 303 -12.34 -20.56 -28.22
N ALA A 304 -11.51 -20.25 -29.23
CA ALA A 304 -11.53 -19.00 -29.96
C ALA A 304 -11.71 -19.24 -31.48
N PRO A 305 -12.95 -19.53 -31.95
CA PRO A 305 -13.21 -19.99 -33.31
C PRO A 305 -12.75 -19.05 -34.42
N ASP A 306 -12.75 -17.75 -34.15
CA ASP A 306 -12.47 -16.71 -35.15
C ASP A 306 -11.15 -15.97 -34.90
N ASN A 307 -10.24 -16.55 -34.11
CA ASN A 307 -8.91 -15.98 -33.93
C ASN A 307 -8.04 -16.25 -35.17
N GLU A 308 -7.75 -15.19 -35.94
CA GLU A 308 -7.05 -15.34 -37.22
C GLU A 308 -5.64 -15.91 -37.07
N ALA A 309 -4.92 -15.53 -36.01
CA ALA A 309 -3.56 -15.99 -35.77
C ALA A 309 -3.51 -17.51 -35.52
N ILE A 310 -4.48 -18.06 -34.79
CA ILE A 310 -4.59 -19.51 -34.58
C ILE A 310 -4.86 -20.24 -35.90
N ILE A 311 -5.76 -19.71 -36.73
CA ILE A 311 -6.11 -20.29 -38.03
C ILE A 311 -4.90 -20.28 -38.98
N CYS A 312 -4.17 -19.16 -39.05
CA CYS A 312 -2.92 -19.05 -39.80
C CYS A 312 -1.88 -20.07 -39.33
N ASN A 313 -1.69 -20.22 -38.01
CA ASN A 313 -0.73 -21.20 -37.47
C ASN A 313 -1.13 -22.66 -37.75
N ILE A 314 -2.43 -22.97 -37.77
CA ILE A 314 -2.97 -24.27 -38.23
C ILE A 314 -2.61 -24.51 -39.70
N ALA A 315 -2.82 -23.51 -40.55
CA ALA A 315 -2.50 -23.59 -41.97
C ALA A 315 -1.00 -23.86 -42.20
N VAL A 316 -0.13 -23.16 -41.44
CA VAL A 316 1.33 -23.41 -41.45
C VAL A 316 1.67 -24.84 -41.00
N CYS A 317 0.98 -25.38 -40.00
CA CYS A 317 1.18 -26.79 -39.60
C CYS A 317 0.78 -27.76 -40.73
N TYR A 318 -0.35 -27.53 -41.39
CA TYR A 318 -0.78 -28.36 -42.54
C TYR A 318 0.23 -28.31 -43.70
N LEU A 319 0.77 -27.12 -44.02
CA LEU A 319 1.82 -26.99 -45.03
C LEU A 319 3.05 -27.84 -44.72
N ASN A 320 3.53 -27.78 -43.48
CA ASN A 320 4.71 -28.54 -43.07
C ASN A 320 4.45 -30.06 -43.01
N LEU A 321 3.18 -30.48 -42.98
CA LEU A 321 2.75 -31.87 -43.07
C LEU A 321 2.47 -32.33 -44.53
N GLY A 322 2.56 -31.43 -45.51
CA GLY A 322 2.27 -31.73 -46.93
C GLY A 322 0.78 -31.76 -47.28
N MET A 323 -0.08 -31.23 -46.40
CA MET A 323 -1.54 -31.18 -46.57
C MET A 323 -1.95 -29.84 -47.18
N PHE A 324 -1.70 -29.68 -48.48
CA PHE A 324 -1.80 -28.38 -49.16
C PHE A 324 -3.23 -27.85 -49.29
N ASP A 325 -4.22 -28.73 -49.53
CA ASP A 325 -5.62 -28.33 -49.67
C ASP A 325 -6.20 -27.79 -48.36
N GLU A 326 -5.90 -28.45 -47.24
CA GLU A 326 -6.31 -28.02 -45.90
C GLU A 326 -5.60 -26.73 -45.50
N ALA A 327 -4.31 -26.59 -45.83
CA ALA A 327 -3.57 -25.36 -45.60
C ALA A 327 -4.22 -24.18 -46.36
N LYS A 328 -4.50 -24.36 -47.66
CA LYS A 328 -5.14 -23.34 -48.49
C LYS A 328 -6.50 -22.93 -47.92
N THR A 329 -7.34 -23.89 -47.56
CA THR A 329 -8.66 -23.64 -46.96
C THR A 329 -8.55 -22.79 -45.68
N ASN A 330 -7.57 -23.07 -44.81
CA ASN A 330 -7.37 -22.31 -43.58
C ASN A 330 -6.79 -20.90 -43.83
N PHE A 331 -5.87 -20.74 -44.78
CA PHE A 331 -5.40 -19.40 -45.17
C PHE A 331 -6.51 -18.56 -45.79
N GLU A 332 -7.37 -19.15 -46.64
CA GLU A 332 -8.54 -18.46 -47.20
C GLU A 332 -9.50 -18.01 -46.09
N ARG A 333 -9.72 -18.86 -45.08
CA ARG A 333 -10.52 -18.52 -43.91
C ARG A 333 -9.88 -17.39 -43.09
N ALA A 334 -8.60 -17.46 -42.78
CA ALA A 334 -7.90 -16.41 -42.03
C ALA A 334 -7.94 -15.06 -42.77
N PHE A 335 -7.70 -15.08 -44.08
CA PHE A 335 -7.79 -13.89 -44.94
C PHE A 335 -9.21 -13.33 -45.01
N SER A 336 -10.25 -14.17 -44.99
CA SER A 336 -11.64 -13.69 -44.95
C SER A 336 -12.00 -12.97 -43.64
N LEU A 337 -11.35 -13.34 -42.53
CA LEU A 337 -11.53 -12.72 -41.22
C LEU A 337 -10.72 -11.41 -41.09
N ASN A 338 -9.51 -11.39 -41.66
CA ASN A 338 -8.67 -10.21 -41.72
C ASN A 338 -8.04 -10.06 -43.13
N PRO A 339 -8.70 -9.31 -44.02
CA PRO A 339 -8.22 -9.09 -45.40
C PRO A 339 -6.89 -8.33 -45.50
N ASP A 340 -6.45 -7.66 -44.43
CA ASP A 340 -5.21 -6.89 -44.39
C ASP A 340 -4.01 -7.72 -43.84
N ASP A 341 -4.22 -8.99 -43.50
CA ASP A 341 -3.14 -9.89 -43.06
C ASP A 341 -2.24 -10.29 -44.24
N LYS A 342 -1.12 -9.57 -44.37
CA LYS A 342 -0.08 -9.82 -45.37
C LYS A 342 0.48 -11.24 -45.33
N ILE A 343 0.52 -11.89 -44.16
CA ILE A 343 1.05 -13.25 -44.04
C ILE A 343 0.10 -14.23 -44.75
N ALA A 344 -1.21 -14.10 -44.50
CA ALA A 344 -2.21 -14.92 -45.16
C ALA A 344 -2.22 -14.69 -46.69
N GLU A 345 -2.12 -13.42 -47.13
CA GLU A 345 -2.04 -13.06 -48.55
C GLU A 345 -0.81 -13.70 -49.24
N GLU A 346 0.37 -13.58 -48.64
CA GLU A 346 1.61 -14.14 -49.18
C GLU A 346 1.53 -15.67 -49.33
N TRP A 347 0.97 -16.37 -48.36
CA TRP A 347 0.82 -17.83 -48.42
C TRP A 347 -0.19 -18.28 -49.46
N LEU A 348 -1.32 -17.56 -49.61
CA LEU A 348 -2.29 -17.85 -50.67
C LEU A 348 -1.70 -17.65 -52.06
N SER A 349 -0.87 -16.63 -52.26
CA SER A 349 -0.16 -16.44 -53.53
C SER A 349 0.81 -17.58 -53.83
N LYS A 350 1.56 -18.06 -52.82
CA LYS A 350 2.48 -19.20 -52.99
C LYS A 350 1.75 -20.50 -53.31
N LEU A 351 0.63 -20.77 -52.64
CA LEU A 351 -0.16 -22.00 -52.83
C LEU A 351 -0.94 -22.05 -54.14
N LYS A 352 -1.12 -20.92 -54.85
CA LYS A 352 -1.67 -20.91 -56.21
C LYS A 352 -0.68 -21.43 -57.27
N ASN A 353 0.61 -21.48 -56.93
CA ASN A 353 1.70 -21.83 -57.83
C ASN A 353 2.31 -23.22 -57.55
N ILE A 354 1.73 -23.97 -56.61
CA ILE A 354 2.03 -25.37 -56.28
C ILE A 354 0.88 -26.20 -56.84
#